data_AF-A0A9W7G3T9-F1
#
_entry.id   AF-A0A9W7G3T9-F1
#
_cell.length_a   1.000
_cell.length_b   1.000
_cell.length_c   1.000
_cell.angle_alpha   90.00
_cell.angle_beta   90.00
_cell.angle_gamma   90.00
#
_symmetry.space_group_name_H-M   'P 1'
#
loop_
_entity.id
_entity.type
_entity.pdbx_description
1 polymer ?
#
loop_
_entity_poly.entity_id
_entity_poly.type
_entity_poly.pdbx_seq_one_letter_code
_entity_poly.pdbx_strand_id
1 'polypeptide(L)'
;MRSFFLIFLVLTLVEVSFSYNGGVSHRRAFLKSARSLTRVSAGITAITAAQILLTADGVNAEQLEYLAEPTEEFKASEAERAKFRAQQSKIKKEFDTVLASFAESKKEADIIKDLNSLQNLAISTGGLPVGLKFDDIKKTVRRKKADFGKSWTTQEEIAYQALCREISFQQNPNKDKDMGNPL
;
A
#
# COMPACT_ATOMS: atom_id res chain seq x y z
N MET A 1 15.19 -27.43 46.68
CA MET A 1 15.40 -25.98 46.91
C MET A 1 16.52 -25.54 45.97
N ARG A 2 16.48 -24.42 45.23
CA ARG A 2 15.47 -23.37 45.08
C ARG A 2 15.17 -23.13 43.60
N SER A 3 13.90 -22.86 43.33
CA SER A 3 13.38 -22.15 42.17
C SER A 3 14.15 -20.84 41.92
N PHE A 4 14.46 -20.53 40.66
CA PHE A 4 14.52 -19.15 40.17
C PHE A 4 14.10 -19.09 38.69
N PHE A 5 12.89 -18.58 38.47
CA PHE A 5 12.39 -18.12 37.18
C PHE A 5 13.28 -16.97 36.67
N LEU A 6 13.70 -17.00 35.41
CA LEU A 6 14.17 -15.79 34.72
C LEU A 6 13.76 -15.82 33.25
N ILE A 7 12.79 -14.96 32.94
CA ILE A 7 12.18 -14.79 31.63
C ILE A 7 13.13 -14.00 30.73
N PHE A 8 13.71 -14.62 29.70
CA PHE A 8 14.44 -13.90 28.67
C PHE A 8 13.47 -13.34 27.63
N LEU A 9 13.14 -12.06 27.78
CA LEU A 9 12.37 -11.26 26.83
C LEU A 9 13.22 -11.03 25.55
N VAL A 10 12.98 -11.82 24.50
CA VAL A 10 13.61 -11.61 23.19
C VAL A 10 12.88 -10.50 22.44
N LEU A 11 13.42 -9.28 22.49
CA LEU A 11 12.88 -8.12 21.77
C LEU A 11 13.52 -8.01 20.37
N THR A 12 12.90 -8.61 19.35
CA THR A 12 13.38 -8.50 17.96
C THR A 12 12.97 -7.17 17.34
N LEU A 13 13.94 -6.26 17.15
CA LEU A 13 13.79 -5.09 16.28
C LEU A 13 13.72 -5.54 14.82
N VAL A 14 12.64 -5.18 14.13
CA VAL A 14 12.48 -5.39 12.68
C VAL A 14 12.87 -4.11 11.96
N GLU A 15 14.03 -4.11 11.30
CA GLU A 15 14.41 -3.04 10.38
C GLU A 15 13.69 -3.21 9.04
N VAL A 16 12.85 -2.24 8.66
CA VAL A 16 12.17 -2.21 7.37
C VAL A 16 13.03 -1.45 6.36
N SER A 17 13.83 -2.18 5.59
CA SER A 17 14.62 -1.61 4.49
C SER A 17 13.76 -1.36 3.26
N PHE A 18 13.26 -0.13 3.08
CA PHE A 18 12.55 0.28 1.86
C PHE A 18 13.54 0.53 0.71
N SER A 19 13.76 -0.51 -0.11
CA SER A 19 14.58 -0.42 -1.32
C SER A 19 13.78 0.19 -2.48
N TYR A 20 14.05 1.46 -2.81
CA TYR A 20 13.51 2.10 -4.00
C TYR A 20 14.51 2.00 -5.16
N ASN A 21 14.30 1.02 -6.04
CA ASN A 21 15.11 0.87 -7.25
C ASN A 21 14.52 1.71 -8.39
N GLY A 22 15.11 2.87 -8.63
CA GLY A 22 14.73 3.80 -9.69
C GLY A 22 15.95 4.54 -10.22
N GLY A 23 16.72 3.91 -11.11
CA GLY A 23 17.84 4.57 -11.76
C GLY A 23 17.44 5.24 -13.07
N VAL A 24 17.72 6.53 -13.21
CA VAL A 24 18.46 7.09 -14.37
C VAL A 24 19.35 8.23 -13.86
N SER A 25 20.55 8.34 -14.44
CA SER A 25 21.58 9.32 -14.11
C SER A 25 21.23 10.77 -14.53
N HIS A 26 22.18 11.68 -14.27
CA HIS A 26 22.24 13.11 -14.67
C HIS A 26 21.48 14.11 -13.80
N ARG A 27 22.14 14.63 -12.74
CA ARG A 27 22.61 16.05 -12.63
C ARG A 27 23.64 16.20 -11.49
N ARG A 28 24.89 15.74 -11.69
CA ARG A 28 26.02 16.12 -10.82
C ARG A 28 26.71 17.35 -11.41
N ALA A 29 26.45 18.56 -10.87
CA ALA A 29 27.36 19.72 -10.95
C ALA A 29 26.78 21.00 -10.30
N PHE A 30 26.80 21.09 -8.97
CA PHE A 30 27.13 22.35 -8.26
C PHE A 30 27.57 22.03 -6.83
N LEU A 31 28.07 23.03 -6.09
CA LEU A 31 28.73 22.87 -4.77
C LEU A 31 30.07 22.12 -4.82
N LYS A 32 31.00 22.64 -5.65
CA LYS A 32 32.43 22.37 -5.55
C LYS A 32 33.19 23.55 -4.90
N SER A 33 32.66 24.01 -3.77
CA SER A 33 33.27 24.97 -2.83
C SER A 33 32.60 24.74 -1.46
N ALA A 34 33.27 24.73 -0.31
CA ALA A 34 34.70 24.98 -0.04
C ALA A 34 35.41 23.76 0.59
N ARG A 35 36.72 23.64 0.36
CA ARG A 35 37.65 22.83 1.17
C ARG A 35 38.22 23.69 2.30
N SER A 36 38.73 23.04 3.36
CA SER A 36 39.42 23.66 4.52
C SER A 36 38.45 24.43 5.44
N LEU A 37 38.41 24.31 6.77
CA LEU A 37 39.29 23.71 7.81
C LEU A 37 38.37 22.96 8.82
N THR A 38 38.77 21.98 9.65
CA THR A 38 39.98 21.14 9.79
C THR A 38 39.57 19.89 10.59
N ARG A 39 40.31 18.77 10.50
CA ARG A 39 40.08 17.59 11.37
C ARG A 39 40.67 17.82 12.76
N VAL A 40 39.87 17.69 13.82
CA VAL A 40 40.36 17.38 15.17
C VAL A 40 39.64 16.14 15.67
N SER A 41 40.42 15.15 16.07
CA SER A 41 39.98 13.88 16.63
C SER A 41 39.90 13.94 18.15
N ALA A 42 38.94 13.20 18.73
CA ALA A 42 38.83 12.84 20.14
C ALA A 42 38.59 13.99 21.14
N GLY A 43 37.66 13.77 22.08
CA GLY A 43 37.37 14.68 23.20
C GLY A 43 35.88 14.89 23.42
N ILE A 44 35.28 14.12 24.34
CA ILE A 44 33.98 14.46 24.91
C ILE A 44 34.20 15.57 25.94
N THR A 45 33.90 16.82 25.59
CA THR A 45 33.72 17.91 26.56
C THR A 45 32.69 18.92 26.07
N ALA A 46 31.60 19.04 26.82
CA ALA A 46 30.68 20.17 26.90
C ALA A 46 30.53 21.08 25.65
N ILE A 47 29.45 20.88 24.88
CA ILE A 47 28.85 22.00 24.13
C ILE A 47 28.19 22.91 25.17
N THR A 48 28.98 23.86 25.68
CA THR A 48 28.49 24.98 26.49
C THR A 48 27.43 25.75 25.71
N ALA A 49 26.40 26.22 26.40
CA ALA A 49 25.27 26.92 25.81
C ALA A 49 25.70 28.19 25.05
N ALA A 50 25.87 28.06 23.74
CA ALA A 50 25.86 29.19 22.83
C ALA A 50 24.39 29.53 22.56
N GLN A 51 23.84 30.54 23.26
CA GLN A 51 22.55 31.13 22.89
C GLN A 51 22.61 31.54 21.41
N ILE A 52 21.90 30.82 20.54
CA ILE A 52 21.52 31.35 19.24
C ILE A 52 20.45 32.39 19.53
N LEU A 53 20.88 33.64 19.70
CA LEU A 53 20.01 34.78 19.87
C LEU A 53 19.32 35.07 18.53
N LEU A 54 18.29 34.31 18.23
CA LEU A 54 17.41 34.58 17.09
C LEU A 54 16.61 35.85 17.44
N THR A 55 17.05 37.00 16.95
CA THR A 55 16.31 38.24 17.03
C THR A 55 15.03 38.10 16.23
N ALA A 56 13.94 37.81 16.93
CA ALA A 56 12.59 37.75 16.38
C ALA A 56 12.09 39.18 16.09
N ASP A 57 12.60 39.75 15.02
CA ASP A 57 12.24 41.09 14.57
C ASP A 57 10.89 41.03 13.83
N GLY A 58 9.86 41.64 14.42
CA GLY A 58 8.64 42.06 13.74
C GLY A 58 7.85 41.03 12.90
N VAL A 59 7.49 39.86 13.46
CA VAL A 59 6.40 39.06 12.85
C VAL A 59 5.07 39.72 13.21
N ASN A 60 4.52 40.54 12.29
CA ASN A 60 3.24 41.21 12.49
C ASN A 60 2.13 40.18 12.75
N ALA A 61 1.43 40.31 13.89
CA ALA A 61 0.36 39.39 14.28
C ALA A 61 -0.79 39.34 13.25
N GLU A 62 -0.94 40.39 12.46
CA GLU A 62 -1.96 40.54 11.40
C GLU A 62 -1.77 39.57 10.20
N GLN A 63 -0.57 39.00 10.01
CA GLN A 63 -0.34 38.00 8.95
C GLN A 63 -0.74 36.56 9.35
N LEU A 64 -1.17 36.34 10.60
CA LEU A 64 -1.60 35.02 11.09
C LEU A 64 -3.10 34.76 10.87
N GLU A 65 -3.91 35.79 10.62
CA GLU A 65 -5.36 35.67 10.47
C GLU A 65 -5.77 34.90 9.19
N TYR A 66 -4.97 35.00 8.13
CA TYR A 66 -5.17 34.28 6.86
C TYR A 66 -4.91 32.76 6.91
N LEU A 67 -4.56 32.21 8.08
CA LEU A 67 -4.26 30.79 8.31
C LEU A 67 -5.19 30.14 9.36
N ALA A 68 -6.14 30.90 9.92
CA ALA A 68 -6.80 30.52 11.18
C ALA A 68 -7.97 29.53 11.05
N GLU A 69 -8.65 29.45 9.91
CA GLU A 69 -9.80 28.54 9.73
C GLU A 69 -9.73 27.71 8.45
N PRO A 70 -9.89 26.37 8.52
CA PRO A 70 -10.15 25.57 7.33
C PRO A 70 -11.49 26.01 6.75
N THR A 71 -11.48 26.51 5.51
CA THR A 71 -12.68 26.97 4.81
C THR A 71 -13.75 25.86 4.79
N GLU A 72 -15.03 26.24 4.72
CA GLU A 72 -16.12 25.25 4.70
C GLU A 72 -15.99 24.29 3.52
N GLU A 73 -15.50 24.78 2.37
CA GLU A 73 -15.13 23.98 1.20
C GLU A 73 -14.03 22.95 1.49
N PHE A 74 -12.99 23.32 2.25
CA PHE A 74 -11.94 22.39 2.66
C PHE A 74 -12.48 21.33 3.63
N LYS A 75 -13.31 21.72 4.60
CA LYS A 75 -13.98 20.81 5.54
C LYS A 75 -14.89 19.82 4.80
N ALA A 76 -15.64 20.29 3.79
CA ALA A 76 -16.47 19.46 2.93
C ALA A 76 -15.62 18.47 2.10
N SER A 77 -14.55 18.94 1.45
CA SER A 77 -13.66 18.10 0.64
C SER A 77 -12.94 17.04 1.48
N GLU A 78 -12.48 17.38 2.69
CA GLU A 78 -11.91 16.39 3.61
C GLU A 78 -12.94 15.35 4.09
N ALA A 79 -14.19 15.78 4.35
CA ALA A 79 -15.27 14.85 4.67
C ALA A 79 -15.61 13.91 3.51
N GLU A 80 -15.57 14.39 2.26
CA GLU A 80 -15.73 13.56 1.06
C GLU A 80 -14.57 12.60 0.86
N ARG A 81 -13.33 13.06 1.00
CA ARG A 81 -12.12 12.20 0.98
C ARG A 81 -12.16 11.15 2.09
N ALA A 82 -12.69 11.47 3.26
CA ALA A 82 -12.88 10.52 4.35
C ALA A 82 -13.97 9.48 4.00
N LYS A 83 -15.13 9.91 3.47
CA LYS A 83 -16.20 9.01 2.98
C LYS A 83 -15.71 8.07 1.88
N PHE A 84 -14.98 8.58 0.89
CA PHE A 84 -14.40 7.79 -0.20
C PHE A 84 -13.38 6.77 0.32
N ARG A 85 -12.43 7.19 1.19
CA ARG A 85 -11.48 6.27 1.85
C ARG A 85 -12.21 5.18 2.64
N ALA A 86 -13.28 5.53 3.36
CA ALA A 86 -14.09 4.57 4.11
C ALA A 86 -14.79 3.56 3.17
N GLN A 87 -15.40 4.02 2.07
CA GLN A 87 -16.01 3.15 1.06
C GLN A 87 -14.99 2.20 0.42
N GLN A 88 -13.85 2.71 -0.04
CA GLN A 88 -12.77 1.90 -0.60
C GLN A 88 -12.24 0.86 0.41
N SER A 89 -12.16 1.23 1.70
CA SER A 89 -11.74 0.28 2.75
C SER A 89 -12.75 -0.85 3.01
N LYS A 90 -14.06 -0.61 2.79
CA LYS A 90 -15.09 -1.65 2.89
C LYS A 90 -14.98 -2.64 1.73
N ILE A 91 -14.91 -2.13 0.50
CA ILE A 91 -14.73 -2.94 -0.70
C ILE A 91 -13.46 -3.81 -0.56
N LYS A 92 -12.33 -3.21 -0.15
CA LYS A 92 -11.08 -3.97 0.05
C LYS A 92 -11.25 -5.10 1.06
N LYS A 93 -11.97 -4.89 2.18
CA LYS A 93 -12.23 -5.94 3.17
C LYS A 93 -13.07 -7.09 2.62
N GLU A 94 -14.03 -6.82 1.74
CA GLU A 94 -14.84 -7.84 1.08
C GLU A 94 -13.96 -8.73 0.18
N PHE A 95 -13.10 -8.13 -0.65
CA PHE A 95 -12.09 -8.86 -1.43
C PHE A 95 -11.10 -9.63 -0.55
N ASP A 96 -10.55 -9.01 0.50
CA ASP A 96 -9.61 -9.65 1.44
C ASP A 96 -10.28 -10.85 2.14
N THR A 97 -11.60 -10.80 2.44
CA THR A 97 -12.36 -11.89 3.05
C THR A 97 -12.49 -13.09 2.11
N VAL A 98 -12.82 -12.88 0.83
CA VAL A 98 -12.93 -13.98 -0.15
C VAL A 98 -11.55 -14.52 -0.55
N LEU A 99 -10.50 -13.69 -0.55
CA LEU A 99 -9.13 -14.15 -0.73
C LEU A 99 -8.65 -15.01 0.45
N ALA A 100 -9.10 -14.71 1.68
CA ALA A 100 -8.84 -15.54 2.85
C ALA A 100 -9.58 -16.89 2.79
N SER A 101 -10.88 -16.91 2.44
CA SER A 101 -11.60 -18.18 2.24
C SER A 101 -10.95 -19.02 1.14
N PHE A 102 -10.63 -18.42 0.00
CA PHE A 102 -9.90 -19.08 -1.09
C PHE A 102 -8.56 -19.67 -0.64
N ALA A 103 -7.80 -18.95 0.19
CA ALA A 103 -6.53 -19.42 0.74
C ALA A 103 -6.68 -20.64 1.66
N GLU A 104 -7.84 -20.80 2.33
CA GLU A 104 -8.15 -21.94 3.21
C GLU A 104 -8.88 -23.09 2.50
N SER A 105 -9.67 -22.83 1.46
CA SER A 105 -10.52 -23.79 0.73
C SER A 105 -9.77 -25.04 0.23
N LYS A 106 -10.24 -26.24 0.62
CA LYS A 106 -9.60 -27.54 0.27
C LYS A 106 -10.43 -28.43 -0.66
N LYS A 107 -11.63 -28.00 -1.03
CA LYS A 107 -12.52 -28.72 -1.95
C LYS A 107 -12.68 -27.91 -3.23
N GLU A 108 -12.76 -28.62 -4.35
CA GLU A 108 -13.02 -28.06 -5.69
C GLU A 108 -14.25 -27.12 -5.70
N ALA A 109 -15.37 -27.55 -5.09
CA ALA A 109 -16.59 -26.74 -5.03
C ALA A 109 -16.41 -25.42 -4.27
N ASP A 110 -15.59 -25.41 -3.21
CA ASP A 110 -15.31 -24.20 -2.43
C ASP A 110 -14.39 -23.26 -3.23
N ILE A 111 -13.38 -23.80 -3.92
CA ILE A 111 -12.47 -23.07 -4.82
C ILE A 111 -13.23 -22.39 -5.95
N ILE A 112 -14.10 -23.13 -6.65
CA ILE A 112 -14.93 -22.59 -7.75
C ILE A 112 -15.86 -21.49 -7.23
N LYS A 113 -16.48 -21.71 -6.06
CA LYS A 113 -17.35 -20.72 -5.42
C LYS A 113 -16.58 -19.43 -5.09
N ASP A 114 -15.42 -19.54 -4.44
CA ASP A 114 -14.59 -18.38 -4.08
C ASP A 114 -14.11 -17.60 -5.32
N LEU A 115 -13.68 -18.29 -6.38
CA LEU A 115 -13.29 -17.66 -7.65
C LEU A 115 -14.46 -16.90 -8.32
N ASN A 116 -15.65 -17.50 -8.34
CA ASN A 116 -16.86 -16.86 -8.86
C ASN A 116 -17.30 -15.69 -7.97
N SER A 117 -17.14 -15.78 -6.64
CA SER A 117 -17.37 -14.66 -5.73
C SER A 117 -16.40 -13.49 -5.98
N LEU A 118 -15.11 -13.75 -6.23
CA LEU A 118 -14.16 -12.71 -6.64
C LEU A 118 -14.54 -12.08 -7.99
N GLN A 119 -15.05 -12.87 -8.94
CA GLN A 119 -15.52 -12.37 -10.24
C GLN A 119 -16.72 -11.43 -10.05
N ASN A 120 -17.71 -11.84 -9.25
CA ASN A 120 -18.90 -11.03 -8.97
C ASN A 120 -18.56 -9.73 -8.21
N LEU A 121 -17.58 -9.76 -7.30
CA LEU A 121 -17.06 -8.55 -6.66
C LEU A 121 -16.35 -7.63 -7.67
N ALA A 122 -15.59 -8.18 -8.62
CA ALA A 122 -14.97 -7.38 -9.67
C ALA A 122 -16.00 -6.73 -10.62
N ILE A 123 -17.09 -7.44 -10.95
CA ILE A 123 -18.20 -6.91 -11.75
C ILE A 123 -18.91 -5.77 -10.99
N SER A 124 -19.30 -6.01 -9.73
CA SER A 124 -20.11 -5.05 -8.97
C SER A 124 -19.34 -3.77 -8.59
N THR A 125 -18.02 -3.85 -8.49
CA THR A 125 -17.15 -2.71 -8.14
C THR A 125 -16.47 -2.07 -9.36
N GLY A 126 -16.64 -2.63 -10.56
CA GLY A 126 -16.03 -2.12 -11.80
C GLY A 126 -14.51 -2.35 -11.89
N GLY A 127 -13.97 -3.36 -11.20
CA GLY A 127 -12.55 -3.70 -11.26
C GLY A 127 -11.99 -4.26 -9.94
N LEU A 128 -10.75 -3.89 -9.63
CA LEU A 128 -10.11 -4.24 -8.35
C LEU A 128 -10.01 -3.01 -7.44
N PRO A 129 -10.15 -3.17 -6.11
CA PRO A 129 -10.02 -2.06 -5.16
C PRO A 129 -8.61 -1.47 -5.17
N VAL A 130 -8.52 -0.18 -4.86
CA VAL A 130 -7.25 0.56 -4.83
C VAL A 130 -6.23 -0.14 -3.93
N GLY A 131 -5.08 -0.46 -4.49
CA GLY A 131 -3.97 -1.14 -3.80
C GLY A 131 -3.94 -2.67 -3.98
N LEU A 132 -4.99 -3.31 -4.49
CA LEU A 132 -4.97 -4.72 -4.86
C LEU A 132 -4.59 -4.87 -6.34
N LYS A 133 -3.47 -5.55 -6.63
CA LYS A 133 -3.00 -5.76 -8.01
C LYS A 133 -3.47 -7.11 -8.55
N PHE A 134 -3.83 -7.14 -9.84
CA PHE A 134 -4.20 -8.38 -10.52
C PHE A 134 -3.07 -9.43 -10.50
N ASP A 135 -1.80 -9.00 -10.55
CA ASP A 135 -0.65 -9.91 -10.40
C ASP A 135 -0.59 -10.60 -9.04
N ASP A 136 -1.06 -9.97 -7.98
CA ASP A 136 -1.02 -10.57 -6.64
C ASP A 136 -2.14 -11.61 -6.49
N ILE A 137 -3.33 -11.39 -7.07
CA ILE A 137 -4.38 -12.41 -7.20
C ILE A 137 -3.85 -13.62 -7.99
N LYS A 138 -3.21 -13.39 -9.15
CA LYS A 138 -2.62 -14.47 -9.96
C LYS A 138 -1.53 -15.24 -9.19
N LYS A 139 -0.73 -14.59 -8.35
CA LYS A 139 0.24 -15.27 -7.46
C LYS A 139 -0.45 -16.13 -6.41
N THR A 140 -1.52 -15.64 -5.78
CA THR A 140 -2.30 -16.40 -4.79
C THR A 140 -2.90 -17.66 -5.41
N VAL A 141 -3.54 -17.55 -6.57
CA VAL A 141 -4.10 -18.72 -7.28
C VAL A 141 -3.00 -19.71 -7.71
N ARG A 142 -1.87 -19.22 -8.25
CA ARG A 142 -0.74 -20.09 -8.63
C ARG A 142 -0.12 -20.81 -7.44
N ARG A 143 0.00 -20.15 -6.29
CA ARG A 143 0.47 -20.78 -5.03
C ARG A 143 -0.50 -21.87 -4.60
N LYS A 144 -1.80 -21.56 -4.53
CA LYS A 144 -2.85 -22.53 -4.20
C LYS A 144 -2.82 -23.77 -5.11
N LYS A 145 -2.62 -23.56 -6.42
CA LYS A 145 -2.49 -24.63 -7.42
C LYS A 145 -1.24 -25.50 -7.22
N ALA A 146 -0.14 -24.93 -6.74
CA ALA A 146 1.04 -25.70 -6.34
C ALA A 146 0.81 -26.48 -5.02
N ASP A 147 0.23 -25.83 -4.01
CA ASP A 147 -0.03 -26.39 -2.67
C ASP A 147 -0.96 -27.62 -2.72
N PHE A 148 -1.85 -27.69 -3.71
CA PHE A 148 -2.75 -28.83 -3.91
C PHE A 148 -2.06 -30.13 -4.35
N GLY A 149 -0.84 -30.05 -4.90
CA GLY A 149 -0.04 -31.20 -5.36
C GLY A 149 -0.68 -32.04 -6.49
N LYS A 150 -1.84 -31.64 -7.00
CA LYS A 150 -2.61 -32.29 -8.06
C LYS A 150 -2.93 -31.28 -9.16
N SER A 151 -3.06 -31.78 -10.39
CA SER A 151 -3.66 -31.00 -11.48
C SER A 151 -5.06 -30.56 -11.08
N TRP A 152 -5.32 -29.25 -11.19
CA TRP A 152 -6.66 -28.67 -11.08
C TRP A 152 -7.61 -29.28 -12.10
N THR A 153 -8.90 -29.31 -11.76
CA THR A 153 -9.94 -29.77 -12.66
C THR A 153 -10.25 -28.73 -13.74
N THR A 154 -10.91 -29.17 -14.81
CA THR A 154 -11.35 -28.28 -15.89
C THR A 154 -12.30 -27.20 -15.36
N GLN A 155 -13.10 -27.47 -14.32
CA GLN A 155 -14.04 -26.49 -13.78
C GLN A 155 -13.34 -25.39 -12.98
N GLU A 156 -12.34 -25.74 -12.16
CA GLU A 156 -11.49 -24.78 -11.44
C GLU A 156 -10.72 -23.86 -12.41
N GLU A 157 -10.17 -24.43 -13.48
CA GLU A 157 -9.45 -23.68 -14.51
C GLU A 157 -10.38 -22.74 -15.32
N ILE A 158 -11.61 -23.18 -15.64
CA ILE A 158 -12.62 -22.32 -16.29
C ILE A 158 -12.98 -21.14 -15.39
N ALA A 159 -13.25 -21.37 -14.09
CA ALA A 159 -13.58 -20.31 -13.14
C ALA A 159 -12.43 -19.30 -12.98
N TYR A 160 -11.19 -19.78 -12.90
CA TYR A 160 -10.01 -18.91 -12.85
C TYR A 160 -9.80 -18.10 -14.15
N GLN A 161 -10.02 -18.70 -15.32
CA GLN A 161 -9.96 -17.98 -16.59
C GLN A 161 -11.08 -16.94 -16.74
N ALA A 162 -12.29 -17.24 -16.27
CA ALA A 162 -13.41 -16.29 -16.23
C ALA A 162 -13.05 -15.07 -15.37
N LEU A 163 -12.59 -15.29 -14.14
CA LEU A 163 -12.08 -14.24 -13.25
C LEU A 163 -10.97 -13.38 -13.91
N CYS A 164 -10.01 -14.02 -14.59
CA CYS A 164 -8.92 -13.31 -15.26
C CYS A 164 -9.40 -12.43 -16.43
N ARG A 165 -10.33 -12.94 -17.25
CA ARG A 165 -10.93 -12.19 -18.36
C ARG A 165 -11.74 -11.02 -17.84
N GLU A 166 -12.54 -11.23 -16.81
CA GLU A 166 -13.38 -10.20 -16.19
C GLU A 166 -12.56 -9.06 -15.60
N ILE A 167 -11.56 -9.35 -14.77
CA ILE A 167 -10.67 -8.32 -14.21
C ILE A 167 -9.98 -7.53 -15.33
N SER A 168 -9.52 -8.21 -16.38
CA SER A 168 -8.85 -7.57 -17.52
C SER A 168 -9.81 -6.68 -18.32
N PHE A 169 -11.07 -7.08 -18.47
CA PHE A 169 -12.12 -6.32 -19.14
C PHE A 169 -12.54 -5.08 -18.34
N GLN A 170 -12.76 -5.22 -17.03
CA GLN A 170 -13.11 -4.12 -16.14
C GLN A 170 -11.98 -3.08 -16.04
N GLN A 171 -10.71 -3.51 -16.08
CA GLN A 171 -9.54 -2.62 -16.05
C GLN A 171 -9.09 -2.13 -17.44
N ASN A 172 -9.78 -2.49 -18.53
CA ASN A 172 -9.45 -2.05 -19.89
C ASN A 172 -9.92 -0.59 -20.12
N PRO A 173 -9.02 0.37 -20.43
CA PRO A 173 -9.41 1.76 -20.71
C PRO A 173 -10.24 1.94 -22.00
N ASN A 174 -10.41 0.90 -22.82
CA ASN A 174 -11.24 0.93 -24.04
C ASN A 174 -12.56 0.14 -23.91
N LYS A 175 -12.92 -0.33 -22.71
CA LYS A 175 -14.10 -1.18 -22.45
C LYS A 175 -15.39 -0.74 -23.18
N ASP A 176 -15.68 0.56 -23.18
CA ASP A 176 -16.91 1.11 -23.77
C ASP A 176 -16.95 1.03 -25.30
N LYS A 177 -15.80 0.91 -25.98
CA LYS A 177 -15.70 0.75 -27.44
C LYS A 177 -15.98 -0.69 -27.86
N ASP A 178 -15.53 -1.65 -27.06
CA ASP A 178 -15.71 -3.08 -27.34
C ASP A 178 -17.19 -3.51 -27.22
N MET A 179 -17.97 -2.80 -26.40
CA MET A 179 -19.44 -2.96 -26.29
C MET A 179 -20.21 -2.51 -27.55
N GLY A 180 -19.58 -1.73 -28.43
CA GLY A 180 -20.21 -1.15 -29.62
C GLY A 180 -20.06 -1.97 -30.90
N ASN A 181 -19.32 -3.07 -30.88
CA ASN A 181 -19.07 -3.93 -32.04
C ASN A 181 -19.81 -5.29 -31.87
N PRO A 182 -21.07 -5.42 -32.32
CA PRO A 182 -21.72 -6.72 -32.38
C PRO A 182 -20.96 -7.64 -33.36
N LEU A 183 -20.80 -8.91 -32.96
CA LEU A 183 -20.31 -9.99 -33.81
C LEU A 183 -21.33 -10.37 -34.89
#